data_AF-A0A3R7UWQ4-F1
#
_entry.id   AF-A0A3R7UWQ4-F1
#
_cell.length_a   1.000
_cell.length_b   1.000
_cell.length_c   1.000
_cell.angle_alpha   90.00
_cell.angle_beta   90.00
_cell.angle_gamma   90.00
#
_symmetry.space_group_name_H-M   'P 1'
#
loop_
_entity.id
_entity.type
_entity.pdbx_description
1 polymer ?
#
loop_
_entity_poly.entity_id
_entity_poly.type
_entity_poly.pdbx_seq_one_letter_code
_entity_poly.pdbx_strand_id
1 'polypeptide(L)'
;MMMDDEFQKIPLQRLENNKHHIESESIVQESVITLHYNDKNGKNTPHVTLLGTPTKIKELHIGHIYCEGLTTSIPATNRIQYQIIDGKVDSFYLSQINSKPEHRVITTSCGACNHPDLSVNPNQDNMSLENSQLSHEELKTALDTMRKDMNLFQKTGGCHGAGLLNSNGNVLFVSEDIGRHNAVDKTIGTAILSGVERFGEYTLLLSGRCGWDIVAKAVRIGIPAIASVGAFSTAALDLARENGICLYGFVRESGAWKAGLN
;
A
#
# COMPACT_ATOMS: atom_id res chain seq x y z
N MET A 1 -2.04 -30.56 -3.36
CA MET A 1 -1.36 -29.81 -2.29
C MET A 1 -1.66 -28.36 -2.58
N MET A 2 -2.47 -27.67 -1.77
CA MET A 2 -2.69 -26.23 -2.00
C MET A 2 -1.31 -25.57 -1.88
N MET A 3 -0.81 -25.00 -2.98
CA MET A 3 0.34 -24.10 -2.89
C MET A 3 -0.14 -22.95 -2.00
N ASP A 4 0.60 -22.66 -0.94
CA ASP A 4 0.42 -21.42 -0.21
C ASP A 4 0.79 -20.32 -1.21
N ASP A 5 -0.20 -19.60 -1.74
CA ASP A 5 0.02 -18.61 -2.81
C ASP A 5 0.92 -17.44 -2.34
N GLU A 6 1.21 -17.34 -1.05
CA GLU A 6 1.96 -16.24 -0.45
C GLU A 6 3.48 -16.45 -0.48
N PHE A 7 3.96 -17.70 -0.34
CA PHE A 7 5.39 -18.03 -0.30
C PHE A 7 5.64 -19.51 -0.63
N GLN A 8 6.85 -19.83 -1.06
CA GLN A 8 7.29 -21.19 -1.38
C GLN A 8 8.48 -21.58 -0.52
N LYS A 9 8.50 -22.81 -0.01
CA LYS A 9 9.69 -23.38 0.63
C LYS A 9 10.61 -23.96 -0.43
N ILE A 10 11.77 -23.34 -0.63
CA ILE A 10 12.72 -23.70 -1.68
C ILE A 10 14.00 -24.22 -1.04
N PRO A 11 14.53 -25.39 -1.45
CA PRO A 11 15.84 -25.85 -1.01
C PRO A 11 16.94 -24.93 -1.59
N LEU A 12 17.69 -24.28 -0.71
CA LEU A 12 18.75 -23.35 -1.05
C LEU A 12 20.05 -23.74 -0.36
N GLN A 13 21.16 -23.23 -0.87
CA GLN A 13 22.45 -23.38 -0.20
C GLN A 13 22.54 -22.40 0.97
N ARG A 14 22.61 -22.93 2.20
CA ARG A 14 22.89 -22.14 3.39
C ARG A 14 24.40 -22.04 3.58
N LEU A 15 24.89 -20.81 3.77
CA LEU A 15 26.29 -20.54 4.09
C LEU A 15 26.41 -20.25 5.59
N GLU A 16 27.23 -21.02 6.27
CA GLU A 16 27.65 -20.80 7.66
C GLU A 16 29.17 -20.62 7.68
N ASN A 17 29.72 -19.96 8.70
CA ASN A 17 31.12 -19.50 8.75
C ASN A 17 32.14 -20.44 8.08
N ASN A 18 32.06 -21.75 8.33
CA ASN A 18 32.97 -22.76 7.80
C ASN A 18 32.28 -23.94 7.08
N LYS A 19 30.98 -23.86 6.76
CA LYS A 19 30.22 -24.98 6.18
C LYS A 19 29.15 -24.48 5.21
N HIS A 20 28.80 -25.32 4.25
CA HIS A 20 27.62 -25.12 3.42
C HIS A 20 26.81 -26.41 3.34
N HIS A 21 25.49 -26.29 3.42
CA HIS A 21 24.55 -27.40 3.25
C HIS A 21 23.28 -26.92 2.56
N ILE A 22 22.50 -27.84 2.02
CA ILE A 22 21.19 -27.52 1.47
C ILE A 22 20.16 -27.51 2.60
N GLU A 23 19.40 -26.43 2.72
CA GLU A 23 18.30 -26.26 3.66
C GLU A 23 17.16 -25.51 2.98
N SER A 24 15.91 -25.83 3.32
CA SER A 24 14.76 -25.14 2.75
C SER A 24 14.45 -23.86 3.50
N GLU A 25 14.27 -22.76 2.77
CA GLU A 25 13.82 -21.47 3.31
C GLU A 25 12.51 -21.03 2.64
N SER A 26 11.69 -20.27 3.38
CA SER A 26 10.46 -19.66 2.91
C SER A 26 10.77 -18.39 2.09
N ILE A 27 10.52 -18.46 0.79
CA ILE A 27 10.72 -17.37 -0.16
C ILE A 27 9.37 -16.82 -0.60
N VAL A 28 9.15 -15.53 -0.43
CA VAL A 28 7.90 -14.86 -0.85
C VAL A 28 7.65 -15.04 -2.35
N GLN A 29 6.38 -15.21 -2.72
CA GLN A 29 5.98 -15.30 -4.12
C GLN A 29 5.78 -13.90 -4.73
N GLU A 30 6.50 -13.62 -5.82
CA GLU A 30 6.30 -12.44 -6.66
C GLU A 30 5.56 -12.83 -7.94
N SER A 31 4.47 -12.13 -8.24
CA SER A 31 3.62 -12.38 -9.40
C SER A 31 3.41 -11.12 -10.22
N VAL A 32 3.26 -11.30 -11.53
CA VAL A 32 2.77 -10.24 -12.43
C VAL A 32 1.25 -10.15 -12.26
N ILE A 33 0.76 -8.98 -11.86
CA ILE A 33 -0.66 -8.70 -11.63
C ILE A 33 -1.12 -7.63 -12.60
N THR A 34 -2.06 -7.95 -13.49
CA THR A 34 -2.66 -6.97 -14.40
C THR A 34 -4.06 -6.63 -13.92
N LEU A 35 -4.31 -5.33 -13.74
CA LEU A 35 -5.61 -4.80 -13.35
C LEU A 35 -6.31 -4.24 -14.60
N HIS A 36 -7.53 -4.72 -14.83
CA HIS A 36 -8.38 -4.39 -15.96
C HIS A 36 -9.65 -3.70 -15.49
N TYR A 37 -10.20 -2.83 -16.33
CA TYR A 37 -11.51 -2.22 -16.11
C TYR A 37 -12.40 -2.37 -17.34
N ASN A 38 -13.71 -2.15 -17.21
CA ASN A 38 -14.61 -2.11 -18.36
C ASN A 38 -14.58 -0.73 -19.00
N ASP A 39 -14.20 -0.65 -20.27
CA ASP A 39 -14.27 0.59 -21.03
C ASP A 39 -15.73 1.01 -21.31
N LYS A 40 -15.90 2.15 -21.99
CA LYS A 40 -17.22 2.66 -22.39
C LYS A 40 -18.03 1.72 -23.29
N ASN A 41 -17.39 0.76 -23.92
CA ASN A 41 -18.01 -0.25 -24.78
C ASN A 41 -18.21 -1.60 -24.06
N GLY A 42 -17.89 -1.68 -22.76
CA GLY A 42 -17.96 -2.90 -21.97
C GLY A 42 -16.81 -3.87 -22.21
N LYS A 43 -15.73 -3.45 -22.88
CA LYS A 43 -14.55 -4.28 -23.13
C LYS A 43 -13.58 -4.18 -21.95
N ASN A 44 -13.12 -5.34 -21.48
CA ASN A 44 -12.03 -5.44 -20.50
C ASN A 44 -10.75 -4.83 -21.10
N THR A 45 -10.25 -3.78 -20.46
CA THR A 45 -9.07 -3.03 -20.89
C THR A 45 -8.06 -3.01 -19.74
N PRO A 46 -6.79 -3.40 -19.97
CA PRO A 46 -5.77 -3.31 -18.94
C PRO A 46 -5.43 -1.83 -18.69
N HIS A 47 -5.35 -1.43 -17.43
CA HIS A 47 -4.91 -0.08 -17.07
C HIS A 47 -3.55 -0.06 -16.38
N VAL A 48 -3.22 -1.10 -15.61
CA VAL A 48 -1.90 -1.22 -14.98
C VAL A 48 -1.46 -2.67 -14.88
N THR A 49 -0.16 -2.89 -15.00
CA THR A 49 0.51 -4.14 -14.64
C THR A 49 1.52 -3.86 -13.53
N LEU A 50 1.45 -4.66 -12.46
CA LEU A 50 2.22 -4.54 -11.23
C LEU A 50 3.04 -5.82 -11.00
N LEU A 51 4.13 -5.71 -10.26
CA LEU A 51 4.75 -6.84 -9.56
C LEU A 51 4.33 -6.77 -8.10
N GLY A 52 3.84 -7.88 -7.54
CA GLY A 52 3.37 -7.95 -6.16
C GLY A 52 3.05 -9.37 -5.70
N THR A 53 2.61 -9.52 -4.46
CA THR A 53 2.21 -10.84 -3.93
C THR A 53 0.80 -11.18 -4.42
N PRO A 54 0.53 -12.43 -4.86
CA PRO A 54 -0.74 -12.81 -5.46
C PRO A 54 -1.88 -13.02 -4.43
N THR A 55 -1.82 -12.31 -3.31
CA THR A 55 -2.78 -12.34 -2.21
C THR A 55 -3.63 -11.08 -2.20
N LYS A 56 -4.79 -11.11 -1.54
CA LYS A 56 -5.67 -9.94 -1.39
C LYS A 56 -5.90 -9.17 -2.70
N ILE A 57 -6.15 -9.89 -3.80
CA ILE A 57 -6.23 -9.30 -5.15
C ILE A 57 -7.42 -8.34 -5.29
N LYS A 58 -8.54 -8.66 -4.62
CA LYS A 58 -9.72 -7.79 -4.63
C LYS A 58 -9.44 -6.47 -3.93
N GLU A 59 -8.81 -6.54 -2.77
CA GLU A 59 -8.36 -5.43 -1.97
C GLU A 59 -7.37 -4.57 -2.75
N LEU A 60 -6.34 -5.20 -3.35
CA LEU A 60 -5.37 -4.51 -4.20
C LEU A 60 -6.06 -3.72 -5.31
N HIS A 61 -6.98 -4.35 -6.05
CA HIS A 61 -7.63 -3.69 -7.17
C HIS A 61 -8.54 -2.53 -6.73
N ILE A 62 -9.37 -2.72 -5.70
CA ILE A 62 -10.23 -1.66 -5.16
C ILE A 62 -9.39 -0.51 -4.62
N GLY A 63 -8.37 -0.82 -3.82
CA GLY A 63 -7.48 0.18 -3.25
C GLY A 63 -6.70 0.92 -4.32
N HIS A 64 -6.20 0.24 -5.36
CA HIS A 64 -5.51 0.87 -6.47
C HIS A 64 -6.40 1.89 -7.19
N ILE A 65 -7.63 1.50 -7.55
CA ILE A 65 -8.59 2.40 -8.20
C ILE A 65 -8.81 3.65 -7.36
N TYR A 66 -9.05 3.49 -6.06
CA TYR A 66 -9.35 4.61 -5.17
C TYR A 66 -8.12 5.50 -4.90
N CYS A 67 -6.98 4.89 -4.52
CA CYS A 67 -5.75 5.60 -4.19
C CYS A 67 -5.09 6.31 -5.39
N GLU A 68 -5.33 5.82 -6.61
CA GLU A 68 -4.89 6.48 -7.84
C GLU A 68 -5.86 7.56 -8.32
N GLY A 69 -7.01 7.74 -7.66
CA GLY A 69 -8.02 8.73 -8.06
C GLY A 69 -8.73 8.36 -9.37
N LEU A 70 -8.79 7.06 -9.70
CA LEU A 70 -9.48 6.57 -10.90
C LEU A 70 -11.01 6.62 -10.73
N THR A 71 -11.50 6.85 -9.52
CA THR A 71 -12.91 7.15 -9.21
C THR A 71 -12.99 8.36 -8.28
N THR A 72 -14.12 9.08 -8.33
CA THR A 72 -14.41 10.23 -7.47
C THR A 72 -15.02 9.82 -6.12
N SER A 73 -15.55 8.61 -6.05
CA SER A 73 -16.13 8.00 -4.86
C SER A 73 -15.56 6.60 -4.64
N ILE A 74 -15.92 6.00 -3.50
CA ILE A 74 -15.58 4.61 -3.17
C ILE A 74 -15.99 3.67 -4.33
N PRO A 75 -15.06 2.86 -4.87
CA PRO A 75 -15.38 1.92 -5.95
C PRO A 75 -16.41 0.86 -5.54
N ALA A 76 -17.17 0.35 -6.50
CA ALA A 76 -18.15 -0.69 -6.24
C ALA A 76 -17.46 -2.02 -5.87
N THR A 77 -17.58 -2.42 -4.61
CA THR A 77 -16.84 -3.55 -4.01
C THR A 77 -17.23 -4.93 -4.56
N ASN A 78 -18.46 -5.08 -5.04
CA ASN A 78 -18.99 -6.34 -5.58
C ASN A 78 -18.67 -6.55 -7.08
N ARG A 79 -17.81 -5.73 -7.67
CA ARG A 79 -17.52 -5.75 -9.12
C ARG A 79 -16.13 -6.25 -9.47
N ILE A 80 -15.43 -6.91 -8.55
CA ILE A 80 -14.11 -7.48 -8.82
C ILE A 80 -14.19 -8.98 -9.05
N GLN A 81 -13.65 -9.41 -10.18
CA GLN A 81 -13.33 -10.81 -10.48
C GLN A 81 -11.83 -10.93 -10.74
N TYR A 82 -11.23 -12.07 -10.46
CA TYR A 82 -9.84 -12.31 -10.83
C TYR A 82 -9.58 -13.79 -11.08
N GLN A 83 -8.50 -14.05 -11.80
CA GLN A 83 -7.99 -15.39 -12.07
C GLN A 83 -6.48 -15.41 -11.87
N ILE A 84 -5.96 -16.57 -11.46
CA ILE A 84 -4.53 -16.83 -11.36
C ILE A 84 -4.22 -17.99 -12.30
N ILE A 85 -3.38 -17.74 -13.31
CA ILE A 85 -2.98 -18.73 -14.33
C ILE A 85 -1.46 -18.67 -14.44
N ASP A 86 -0.79 -19.81 -14.25
CA ASP A 86 0.67 -19.95 -14.30
C ASP A 86 1.41 -18.90 -13.44
N GLY A 87 0.89 -18.63 -12.24
CA GLY A 87 1.46 -17.66 -11.30
C GLY A 87 1.28 -16.19 -11.70
N LYS A 88 0.55 -15.90 -12.78
CA LYS A 88 0.16 -14.54 -13.19
C LYS A 88 -1.29 -14.28 -12.78
N VAL A 89 -1.58 -13.04 -12.42
CA VAL A 89 -2.91 -12.62 -11.97
C VAL A 89 -3.51 -11.64 -12.97
N ASP A 90 -4.74 -11.92 -13.39
CA ASP A 90 -5.59 -10.95 -14.08
C ASP A 90 -6.79 -10.61 -13.20
N SER A 91 -6.97 -9.34 -12.85
CA SER A 91 -8.10 -8.85 -12.08
C SER A 91 -8.94 -7.88 -12.90
N PHE A 92 -10.26 -8.01 -12.85
CA PHE A 92 -11.23 -7.27 -13.65
C PHE A 92 -12.19 -6.51 -12.76
N TYR A 93 -12.18 -5.18 -12.86
CA TYR A 93 -13.20 -4.31 -12.31
C TYR A 93 -14.29 -4.11 -13.35
N LEU A 94 -15.46 -4.71 -13.10
CA LEU A 94 -16.57 -4.77 -14.04
C LEU A 94 -17.34 -3.44 -14.13
N SER A 95 -16.65 -2.31 -14.08
CA SER A 95 -17.20 -0.96 -14.19
C SER A 95 -16.20 -0.02 -14.85
N GLN A 96 -16.68 1.17 -15.21
CA GLN A 96 -15.85 2.24 -15.75
C GLN A 96 -15.07 2.95 -14.63
N ILE A 97 -13.97 3.59 -15.03
CA ILE A 97 -13.17 4.52 -14.23
C ILE A 97 -13.19 5.91 -14.89
N ASN A 98 -13.02 6.96 -14.10
CA ASN A 98 -13.18 8.35 -14.52
C ASN A 98 -12.05 8.84 -15.43
N SER A 99 -10.81 8.41 -15.15
CA SER A 99 -9.64 8.72 -15.99
C SER A 99 -9.32 7.52 -16.85
N LYS A 100 -8.94 7.73 -18.12
CA LYS A 100 -8.29 6.69 -18.93
C LYS A 100 -6.78 6.75 -18.68
N PRO A 101 -6.19 5.83 -17.90
CA PRO A 101 -4.75 5.76 -17.81
C PRO A 101 -4.25 5.20 -19.15
N GLU A 102 -3.14 5.71 -19.68
CA GLU A 102 -2.36 4.92 -20.62
C GLU A 102 -1.91 3.64 -19.90
N HIS A 103 -2.02 2.48 -20.55
CA HIS A 103 -1.60 1.21 -19.96
C HIS A 103 -0.14 1.32 -19.53
N ARG A 104 0.14 1.05 -18.24
CA ARG A 104 1.47 1.23 -17.65
C ARG A 104 1.96 0.01 -16.92
N VAL A 105 3.27 -0.19 -16.93
CA VAL A 105 3.97 -1.15 -16.09
C VAL A 105 4.61 -0.39 -14.93
N ILE A 106 4.15 -0.64 -13.70
CA ILE A 106 4.78 -0.12 -12.50
C ILE A 106 5.64 -1.21 -11.88
N THR A 107 6.95 -0.96 -11.80
CA THR A 107 7.87 -1.79 -11.03
C THR A 107 7.78 -1.43 -9.56
N THR A 108 8.14 -2.35 -8.66
CA THR A 108 8.04 -2.23 -7.19
C THR A 108 8.70 -0.97 -6.58
N SER A 109 9.50 -0.25 -7.38
CA SER A 109 10.23 0.95 -6.97
C SER A 109 9.68 2.29 -7.49
N CYS A 110 8.98 2.38 -8.64
CA CYS A 110 8.51 3.67 -9.22
C CYS A 110 6.98 3.84 -9.17
N GLY A 111 6.48 4.82 -8.41
CA GLY A 111 5.08 5.28 -8.50
C GLY A 111 4.90 6.67 -9.16
N ALA A 112 5.97 7.46 -9.33
CA ALA A 112 5.90 8.88 -9.71
C ALA A 112 6.14 9.17 -11.20
N CYS A 113 6.33 8.14 -12.03
CA CYS A 113 6.88 8.26 -13.38
C CYS A 113 6.02 9.14 -14.36
N ASN A 114 4.78 9.54 -14.02
CA ASN A 114 3.86 10.30 -14.89
C ASN A 114 3.34 11.63 -14.30
N HIS A 115 3.94 12.13 -13.21
CA HIS A 115 3.58 13.44 -12.66
C HIS A 115 4.68 14.45 -12.99
N PRO A 116 4.63 15.13 -14.16
CA PRO A 116 5.70 16.03 -14.60
C PRO A 116 5.89 17.22 -13.66
N ASP A 117 4.83 17.61 -12.94
CA ASP A 117 4.82 18.71 -11.97
C ASP A 117 4.72 18.23 -10.51
N LEU A 118 4.61 16.93 -10.27
CA LEU A 118 4.43 16.33 -8.94
C LEU A 118 3.24 16.89 -8.12
N SER A 119 2.29 17.55 -8.79
CA SER A 119 1.09 18.07 -8.13
C SER A 119 0.01 16.99 -7.99
N VAL A 120 -0.79 17.09 -6.94
CA VAL A 120 -1.89 16.16 -6.66
C VAL A 120 -3.11 16.95 -6.21
N ASN A 121 -4.24 16.74 -6.86
CA ASN A 121 -5.49 17.35 -6.46
C ASN A 121 -6.09 16.59 -5.27
N PRO A 122 -6.30 17.24 -4.11
CA PRO A 122 -6.96 16.61 -2.97
C PRO A 122 -8.44 16.38 -3.28
N ASN A 123 -9.00 15.30 -2.71
CA ASN A 123 -10.44 15.17 -2.63
C ASN A 123 -10.93 16.02 -1.43
N GLN A 124 -11.64 17.10 -1.71
CA GLN A 124 -11.88 18.21 -0.76
C GLN A 124 -12.70 17.82 0.49
N ASP A 125 -13.30 16.64 0.53
CA ASP A 125 -14.28 16.26 1.55
C ASP A 125 -13.71 15.62 2.83
N ASN A 126 -12.39 15.43 3.01
CA ASN A 126 -11.90 14.45 3.99
C ASN A 126 -10.73 14.84 4.93
N MET A 127 -10.35 16.11 5.10
CA MET A 127 -9.27 16.44 6.03
C MET A 127 -9.79 16.83 7.43
N SER A 128 -9.80 15.86 8.36
CA SER A 128 -9.81 16.18 9.80
C SER A 128 -8.37 16.23 10.30
N LEU A 129 -7.97 17.35 10.90
CA LEU A 129 -6.62 17.57 11.42
C LEU A 129 -6.41 16.96 12.82
N GLU A 130 -7.47 16.44 13.45
CA GLU A 130 -7.43 16.03 14.87
C GLU A 130 -6.48 14.85 15.15
N ASN A 131 -6.26 13.95 14.18
CA ASN A 131 -5.33 12.82 14.32
C ASN A 131 -3.86 13.15 13.98
N SER A 132 -3.52 14.42 13.78
CA SER A 132 -2.19 14.83 13.35
C SER A 132 -1.19 14.99 14.50
N GLN A 133 -1.58 14.80 15.76
CA GLN A 133 -0.71 14.95 16.93
C GLN A 133 -0.55 13.64 17.72
N LEU A 134 0.31 12.75 17.20
CA LEU A 134 0.68 11.51 17.88
C LEU A 134 2.00 11.69 18.63
N SER A 135 2.05 11.21 19.86
CA SER A 135 3.28 11.12 20.64
C SER A 135 4.23 10.07 20.05
N HIS A 136 5.52 10.16 20.42
CA HIS A 136 6.51 9.17 20.02
C HIS A 136 6.15 7.75 20.48
N GLU A 137 5.60 7.61 21.68
CA GLU A 137 5.18 6.32 22.25
C GLU A 137 4.01 5.70 21.47
N GLU A 138 3.01 6.49 21.10
CA GLU A 138 1.88 6.03 20.28
C GLU A 138 2.36 5.57 18.89
N LEU A 139 3.21 6.37 18.23
CA LEU A 139 3.77 6.03 16.92
C LEU A 139 4.54 4.72 16.94
N LYS A 140 5.39 4.56 17.95
CA LYS A 140 6.18 3.35 18.16
C LYS A 140 5.29 2.15 18.42
N THR A 141 4.35 2.26 19.34
CA THR A 141 3.42 1.18 19.71
C THR A 141 2.61 0.74 18.50
N ALA A 142 2.11 1.69 17.70
CA ALA A 142 1.35 1.41 16.49
C ALA A 142 2.20 0.66 15.44
N LEU A 143 3.42 1.12 15.15
CA LEU A 143 4.30 0.45 14.19
C LEU A 143 4.79 -0.93 14.67
N ASP A 144 5.05 -1.10 15.96
CA ASP A 144 5.40 -2.39 16.55
C ASP A 144 4.22 -3.37 16.50
N THR A 145 3.00 -2.88 16.71
CA THR A 145 1.77 -3.67 16.59
C THR A 145 1.55 -4.10 15.15
N MET A 146 1.63 -3.17 14.19
CA MET A 146 1.55 -3.50 12.76
C MET A 146 2.60 -4.54 12.38
N ARG A 147 3.85 -4.41 12.84
CA ARG A 147 4.93 -5.36 12.53
C ARG A 147 4.67 -6.76 13.07
N LYS A 148 4.00 -6.90 14.22
CA LYS A 148 3.59 -8.20 14.77
C LYS A 148 2.53 -8.88 13.92
N ASP A 149 1.71 -8.11 13.21
CA ASP A 149 0.66 -8.63 12.32
C ASP A 149 1.16 -8.89 10.89
N MET A 150 2.41 -8.53 10.57
CA MET A 150 3.05 -8.80 9.28
C MET A 150 3.61 -10.24 9.22
N ASN A 151 2.71 -11.22 9.10
CA ASN A 151 3.02 -12.64 9.10
C ASN A 151 3.92 -13.08 7.93
N LEU A 152 3.69 -12.55 6.72
CA LEU A 152 4.46 -12.93 5.54
C LEU A 152 5.90 -12.42 5.64
N PHE A 153 6.08 -11.19 6.12
CA PHE A 153 7.39 -10.63 6.44
C PHE A 153 8.10 -11.39 7.56
N GLN A 154 7.40 -11.80 8.62
CA GLN A 154 8.02 -12.62 9.68
C GLN A 154 8.52 -13.96 9.14
N LYS A 155 7.81 -14.56 8.17
CA LYS A 155 8.20 -15.82 7.56
C LYS A 155 9.30 -15.69 6.50
N THR A 156 9.32 -14.61 5.74
CA THR A 156 10.13 -14.52 4.51
C THR A 156 11.13 -13.36 4.49
N GLY A 157 10.93 -12.34 5.32
CA GLY A 157 11.64 -11.06 5.27
C GLY A 157 11.41 -10.24 3.99
N GLY A 158 10.59 -10.73 3.05
CA GLY A 158 10.54 -10.23 1.67
C GLY A 158 9.43 -9.23 1.36
N CYS A 159 8.71 -8.73 2.37
CA CYS A 159 7.54 -7.85 2.16
C CYS A 159 7.64 -6.50 2.87
N HIS A 160 7.00 -5.51 2.28
CA HIS A 160 6.54 -4.31 2.95
C HIS A 160 5.17 -4.53 3.58
N GLY A 161 4.85 -3.70 4.57
CA GLY A 161 3.57 -3.69 5.24
C GLY A 161 3.04 -2.27 5.36
N ALA A 162 1.72 -2.16 5.31
CA ALA A 162 0.98 -0.95 5.64
C ALA A 162 -0.22 -1.30 6.54
N GLY A 163 -0.70 -0.30 7.27
CA GLY A 163 -1.85 -0.42 8.17
C GLY A 163 -2.46 0.94 8.46
N LEU A 164 -3.61 0.96 9.13
CA LEU A 164 -4.30 2.19 9.52
C LEU A 164 -4.42 2.25 11.04
N LEU A 165 -3.95 3.34 11.63
CA LEU A 165 -4.16 3.67 13.03
C LEU A 165 -5.37 4.59 13.14
N ASN A 166 -6.39 4.22 13.91
CA ASN A 166 -7.55 5.09 14.15
C ASN A 166 -7.35 6.03 15.35
N SER A 167 -8.28 6.95 15.57
CA SER A 167 -8.29 7.90 16.69
C SER A 167 -8.33 7.26 18.08
N ASN A 168 -8.76 6.00 18.19
CA ASN A 168 -8.74 5.24 19.44
C ASN A 168 -7.39 4.55 19.71
N GLY A 169 -6.37 4.80 18.88
CA GLY A 169 -5.05 4.17 19.00
C GLY A 169 -5.01 2.71 18.56
N ASN A 170 -6.02 2.23 17.83
CA ASN A 170 -6.09 0.84 17.36
C ASN A 170 -5.50 0.72 15.96
N VAL A 171 -4.62 -0.27 15.77
CA VAL A 171 -4.09 -0.63 14.45
C VAL A 171 -5.04 -1.59 13.75
N LEU A 172 -5.48 -1.23 12.55
CA LEU A 172 -6.48 -1.92 11.76
C LEU A 172 -5.96 -2.14 10.32
N PHE A 173 -6.59 -3.10 9.63
CA PHE A 173 -6.45 -3.31 8.18
C PHE A 173 -5.02 -3.58 7.67
N VAL A 174 -4.16 -4.21 8.49
CA VAL A 174 -2.77 -4.51 8.11
C VAL A 174 -2.71 -5.40 6.86
N SER A 175 -1.91 -4.99 5.88
CA SER A 175 -1.68 -5.74 4.64
C SER A 175 -0.22 -5.72 4.23
N GLU A 176 0.20 -6.78 3.54
CA GLU A 176 1.58 -7.01 3.12
C GLU A 176 1.68 -7.20 1.60
N ASP A 177 2.79 -6.74 1.03
CA ASP A 177 3.14 -6.98 -0.36
C ASP A 177 4.65 -6.76 -0.57
N ILE A 178 5.24 -7.38 -1.60
CA ILE A 178 6.62 -7.09 -2.02
C ILE A 178 6.77 -5.61 -2.42
N GLY A 179 5.75 -5.02 -3.05
CA GLY A 179 5.69 -3.61 -3.38
C GLY A 179 5.08 -2.77 -2.25
N ARG A 180 5.79 -1.74 -1.78
CA ARG A 180 5.28 -0.83 -0.73
C ARG A 180 3.96 -0.15 -1.12
N HIS A 181 3.77 0.17 -2.40
CA HIS A 181 2.54 0.80 -2.90
C HIS A 181 1.37 -0.16 -2.88
N ASN A 182 1.61 -1.40 -3.30
CA ASN A 182 0.62 -2.46 -3.28
C ASN A 182 0.19 -2.77 -1.85
N ALA A 183 1.10 -2.72 -0.87
CA ALA A 183 0.75 -2.89 0.54
C ALA A 183 -0.21 -1.80 1.02
N VAL A 184 0.01 -0.54 0.61
CA VAL A 184 -0.93 0.57 0.86
C VAL A 184 -2.26 0.34 0.14
N ASP A 185 -2.24 0.03 -1.15
CA ASP A 185 -3.46 -0.23 -1.92
C ASP A 185 -4.27 -1.38 -1.29
N LYS A 186 -3.63 -2.50 -0.91
CA LYS A 186 -4.29 -3.61 -0.20
C LYS A 186 -4.86 -3.19 1.16
N THR A 187 -4.15 -2.35 1.91
CA THR A 187 -4.62 -1.81 3.21
C THR A 187 -5.89 -0.99 3.02
N ILE A 188 -5.87 -0.04 2.08
CA ILE A 188 -7.03 0.81 1.78
C ILE A 188 -8.18 -0.01 1.21
N GLY A 189 -7.91 -0.95 0.31
CA GLY A 189 -8.92 -1.86 -0.22
C GLY A 189 -9.55 -2.74 0.86
N THR A 190 -8.76 -3.25 1.81
CA THR A 190 -9.27 -4.02 2.96
C THR A 190 -10.21 -3.17 3.81
N ALA A 191 -9.84 -1.91 4.08
CA ALA A 191 -10.68 -0.97 4.83
C ALA A 191 -12.00 -0.69 4.09
N ILE A 192 -11.96 -0.42 2.79
CA ILE A 192 -13.15 -0.19 1.96
C ILE A 192 -14.08 -1.42 1.97
N LEU A 193 -13.53 -2.62 1.76
CA LEU A 193 -14.30 -3.86 1.80
C LEU A 193 -14.91 -4.13 3.19
N SER A 194 -14.34 -3.54 4.23
CA SER A 194 -14.85 -3.60 5.61
C SER A 194 -15.85 -2.49 5.95
N GLY A 195 -16.24 -1.66 4.98
CA GLY A 195 -17.25 -0.61 5.16
C GLY A 195 -16.69 0.76 5.55
N VAL A 196 -15.37 0.99 5.45
CA VAL A 196 -14.80 2.33 5.67
C VAL A 196 -15.10 3.22 4.47
N GLU A 197 -15.81 4.32 4.73
CA GLU A 197 -16.20 5.29 3.69
C GLU A 197 -15.36 6.58 3.72
N ARG A 198 -14.68 6.87 4.85
CA ARG A 198 -13.85 8.07 5.05
C ARG A 198 -12.55 7.73 5.75
N PHE A 199 -11.45 8.35 5.32
CA PHE A 199 -10.11 8.08 5.82
C PHE A 199 -9.51 9.22 6.66
N GLY A 200 -10.24 10.33 6.82
CA GLY A 200 -9.80 11.51 7.60
C GLY A 200 -9.51 11.23 9.07
N GLU A 201 -9.98 10.09 9.60
CA GLU A 201 -9.78 9.68 10.98
C GLU A 201 -8.64 8.68 11.19
N TYR A 202 -7.83 8.44 10.15
CA TYR A 202 -6.77 7.45 10.20
C TYR A 202 -5.39 8.06 9.96
N THR A 203 -4.38 7.47 10.60
CA THR A 203 -2.97 7.65 10.25
C THR A 203 -2.49 6.42 9.47
N LEU A 204 -1.88 6.63 8.30
CA LEU A 204 -1.29 5.55 7.52
C LEU A 204 0.04 5.12 8.13
N LEU A 205 0.17 3.83 8.45
CA LEU A 205 1.40 3.23 8.98
C LEU A 205 2.18 2.54 7.86
N LEU A 206 3.51 2.66 7.85
CA LEU A 206 4.39 2.10 6.82
C LEU A 206 5.62 1.41 7.43
N SER A 207 5.89 0.17 7.04
CA SER A 207 7.11 -0.54 7.45
C SER A 207 8.37 -0.07 6.69
N GLY A 208 8.18 0.55 5.53
CA GLY A 208 9.23 1.05 4.65
C GLY A 208 9.39 2.57 4.68
N ARG A 209 9.98 3.13 3.61
CA ARG A 209 10.11 4.58 3.37
C ARG A 209 8.81 5.20 2.88
N CYS A 210 8.60 6.49 3.16
CA CYS A 210 7.49 7.27 2.63
C CYS A 210 7.95 8.08 1.39
N GLY A 211 7.52 7.67 0.20
CA GLY A 211 7.80 8.38 -1.05
C GLY A 211 6.67 9.35 -1.42
N TRP A 212 6.94 10.22 -2.41
CA TRP A 212 5.94 11.15 -2.97
C TRP A 212 4.67 10.42 -3.40
N ASP A 213 4.83 9.25 -4.01
CA ASP A 213 3.75 8.37 -4.45
C ASP A 213 2.82 7.94 -3.32
N ILE A 214 3.35 7.59 -2.16
CA ILE A 214 2.54 7.24 -0.98
C ILE A 214 1.82 8.48 -0.42
N VAL A 215 2.50 9.62 -0.37
CA VAL A 215 1.87 10.90 0.03
C VAL A 215 0.75 11.27 -0.94
N ALA A 216 0.94 11.10 -2.25
CA ALA A 216 -0.07 11.34 -3.28
C ALA A 216 -1.34 10.50 -3.07
N LYS A 217 -1.18 9.21 -2.71
CA LYS A 217 -2.32 8.35 -2.34
C LYS A 217 -3.05 8.92 -1.12
N ALA A 218 -2.32 9.28 -0.07
CA ALA A 218 -2.90 9.87 1.15
C ALA A 218 -3.65 11.18 0.87
N VAL A 219 -3.09 12.08 0.04
CA VAL A 219 -3.74 13.32 -0.40
C VAL A 219 -5.06 13.02 -1.11
N ARG A 220 -5.06 12.09 -2.08
CA ARG A 220 -6.27 11.76 -2.87
C ARG A 220 -7.40 11.18 -2.03
N ILE A 221 -7.08 10.37 -1.02
CA ILE A 221 -8.09 9.69 -0.20
C ILE A 221 -8.40 10.42 1.11
N GLY A 222 -7.69 11.50 1.41
CA GLY A 222 -7.89 12.33 2.59
C GLY A 222 -7.34 11.72 3.88
N ILE A 223 -6.19 11.04 3.85
CA ILE A 223 -5.47 10.66 5.07
C ILE A 223 -4.63 11.85 5.55
N PRO A 224 -4.83 12.37 6.77
CA PRO A 224 -4.15 13.56 7.27
C PRO A 224 -2.73 13.30 7.78
N ALA A 225 -2.36 12.05 8.07
CA ALA A 225 -1.07 11.72 8.66
C ALA A 225 -0.50 10.39 8.18
N ILE A 226 0.83 10.30 8.11
CA ILE A 226 1.58 9.10 7.73
C ILE A 226 2.72 8.89 8.73
N ALA A 227 2.84 7.68 9.27
CA ALA A 227 3.94 7.25 10.12
C ALA A 227 4.75 6.13 9.47
N SER A 228 6.08 6.26 9.47
CA SER A 228 6.99 5.41 8.74
C SER A 228 8.22 5.06 9.57
N VAL A 229 8.59 3.77 9.57
CA VAL A 229 9.87 3.31 10.13
C VAL A 229 11.06 3.91 9.37
N GLY A 230 10.88 4.12 8.05
CA GLY A 230 11.89 4.65 7.15
C GLY A 230 11.90 6.18 7.04
N ALA A 231 12.77 6.66 6.15
CA ALA A 231 12.85 8.07 5.76
C ALA A 231 11.68 8.48 4.85
N PHE A 232 11.42 9.79 4.77
CA PHE A 232 10.68 10.41 3.67
C PHE A 232 11.62 11.13 2.70
N SER A 233 11.25 11.20 1.41
CA SER A 233 12.02 11.97 0.41
C SER A 233 11.66 13.46 0.44
N THR A 234 12.48 14.31 -0.19
CA THR A 234 12.18 15.76 -0.33
C THR A 234 10.87 15.99 -1.06
N ALA A 235 10.63 15.29 -2.18
CA ALA A 235 9.36 15.38 -2.90
C ALA A 235 8.15 14.95 -2.05
N ALA A 236 8.29 13.93 -1.20
CA ALA A 236 7.24 13.53 -0.27
C ALA A 236 6.96 14.62 0.76
N LEU A 237 8.03 15.22 1.30
CA LEU A 237 7.97 16.31 2.26
C LEU A 237 7.29 17.56 1.67
N ASP A 238 7.63 17.93 0.45
CA ASP A 238 7.07 19.10 -0.23
C ASP A 238 5.58 18.89 -0.49
N LEU A 239 5.18 17.75 -1.07
CA LEU A 239 3.77 17.44 -1.32
C LEU A 239 2.95 17.40 -0.01
N ALA A 240 3.52 16.83 1.06
CA ALA A 240 2.84 16.77 2.35
C ALA A 240 2.60 18.17 2.93
N ARG A 241 3.59 19.07 2.83
CA ARG A 241 3.44 20.46 3.28
C ARG A 241 2.39 21.21 2.49
N GLU A 242 2.39 21.07 1.17
CA GLU A 242 1.39 21.70 0.29
C GLU A 242 -0.05 21.29 0.61
N ASN A 243 -0.23 20.06 1.10
CA ASN A 243 -1.54 19.48 1.38
C ASN A 243 -1.84 19.32 2.87
N GLY A 244 -1.04 19.92 3.77
CA GLY A 244 -1.28 19.85 5.22
C GLY A 244 -1.21 18.43 5.82
N ILE A 245 -0.53 17.48 5.17
CA ILE A 245 -0.31 16.13 5.69
C ILE A 245 0.84 16.13 6.70
N CYS A 246 0.62 15.50 7.85
CA CYS A 246 1.67 15.26 8.83
C CYS A 246 2.48 14.00 8.49
N LEU A 247 3.80 14.10 8.43
CA LEU A 247 4.72 12.98 8.24
C LEU A 247 5.50 12.72 9.52
N TYR A 248 5.49 11.46 9.97
CA TYR A 248 6.35 10.93 11.01
C TYR A 248 7.32 9.94 10.36
N GLY A 249 8.61 10.26 10.36
CA GLY A 249 9.66 9.46 9.73
C GLY A 249 10.71 9.03 10.73
N PHE A 250 11.46 7.98 10.36
CA PHE A 250 12.48 7.36 11.20
C PHE A 250 11.97 7.02 12.60
N VAL A 251 10.72 6.57 12.72
CA VAL A 251 10.18 6.17 14.03
C VAL A 251 10.95 4.96 14.54
N ARG A 252 11.67 5.15 15.64
CA ARG A 252 12.56 4.16 16.27
C ARG A 252 12.51 4.30 17.77
N GLU A 253 13.15 3.37 18.48
CA GLU A 253 13.36 3.45 19.94
C GLU A 253 13.90 4.81 20.40
N SER A 254 14.83 5.40 19.63
CA SER A 254 15.51 6.65 19.98
C SER A 254 14.70 7.93 19.72
N GLY A 255 13.55 7.84 19.04
CA GLY A 255 12.74 9.00 18.67
C GLY A 255 12.12 8.92 17.28
N ALA A 256 11.60 10.04 16.79
CA ALA A 256 11.02 10.21 15.46
C ALA A 256 11.23 11.65 14.95
N TRP A 257 11.19 11.84 13.64
CA TRP A 257 11.13 13.16 13.01
C TRP A 257 9.72 13.46 12.54
N LYS A 258 9.22 14.67 12.83
CA LYS A 258 7.92 15.16 12.38
C LYS A 258 8.13 16.23 11.29
N ALA A 259 7.30 16.18 10.25
CA ALA A 259 7.11 17.27 9.30
C ALA A 259 5.60 17.49 9.06
N GLY A 260 5.19 18.73 8.76
CA GLY A 260 3.77 19.09 8.72
C GLY A 260 3.34 19.83 9.99
N LEU A 261 2.07 20.21 10.06
CA LEU A 261 1.61 21.32 10.91
C LEU A 261 1.98 21.17 12.40
N ASN A 262 2.79 22.13 12.83
CA ASN A 262 2.54 22.99 13.97
C ASN A 262 2.24 24.38 13.43
#